data_AF-A0A9Q5G5K3-F1
#
_entry.id   AF-A0A9Q5G5K3-F1
#
_cell.length_a   1.000
_cell.length_b   1.000
_cell.length_c   1.000
_cell.angle_alpha   90.00
_cell.angle_beta   90.00
_cell.angle_gamma   90.00
#
_symmetry.space_group_name_H-M   'P 1'
#
loop_
_entity.id
_entity.type
_entity.pdbx_description
1 polymer ?
#
loop_
_entity_poly.entity_id
_entity_poly.type
_entity_poly.pdbx_seq_one_letter_code
_entity_poly.pdbx_strand_id
1 'polypeptide(L)'
;MDPKTQSQQQNNYQAVKNAPEVVAGKKSPTSLGVEAKDKHTLVVHLTHPVPYFKTLTASSWNPVSEKAVKKYGKKHGTASKYMVYNGPFVSTGWTGSNLSWKLKKNNYY
;
A
#
# COMPACT_ATOMS: atom_id res chain seq x y z
N MET A 1 -3.25 -3.06 -6.75
CA MET A 1 -2.56 -4.35 -6.95
C MET A 1 -2.13 -4.44 -8.39
N ASP A 2 -0.90 -4.05 -8.72
CA ASP A 2 -0.34 -4.23 -10.07
C ASP A 2 0.51 -5.51 -10.07
N PRO A 3 0.15 -6.56 -10.83
CA PRO A 3 0.89 -7.83 -10.88
C PRO A 3 2.37 -7.67 -11.25
N LYS A 4 2.71 -6.61 -12.01
CA LYS A 4 4.10 -6.32 -12.41
C LYS A 4 4.99 -5.95 -11.22
N THR A 5 4.41 -5.58 -10.08
CA THR A 5 5.16 -5.26 -8.86
C THR A 5 5.72 -6.50 -8.15
N GLN A 6 5.22 -7.71 -8.47
CA GLN A 6 5.67 -8.98 -7.89
C GLN A 6 5.78 -8.98 -6.35
N SER A 7 4.87 -8.25 -5.68
CA SER A 7 4.90 -8.13 -4.23
C SER A 7 4.72 -9.49 -3.54
N GLN A 8 5.65 -9.82 -2.64
CA GLN A 8 5.57 -11.04 -1.81
C GLN A 8 4.36 -11.04 -0.86
N GLN A 9 3.74 -9.86 -0.64
CA GLN A 9 2.61 -9.68 0.27
C GLN A 9 1.24 -9.82 -0.42
N GLN A 10 1.19 -10.28 -1.69
CA GLN A 10 -0.05 -10.48 -2.44
C GLN A 10 -1.05 -11.39 -1.71
N ASN A 11 -0.56 -12.37 -0.94
CA ASN A 11 -1.39 -13.31 -0.19
C ASN A 11 -2.31 -12.63 0.85
N ASN A 12 -1.90 -11.47 1.39
CA ASN A 12 -2.68 -10.74 2.38
C ASN A 12 -3.99 -10.17 1.84
N TYR A 13 -4.21 -10.22 0.52
CA TYR A 13 -5.38 -9.67 -0.16
C TYR A 13 -6.28 -10.74 -0.77
N GLN A 14 -5.99 -12.04 -0.60
CA GLN A 14 -6.71 -13.12 -1.30
C GLN A 14 -8.22 -13.17 -1.03
N ALA A 15 -8.65 -12.70 0.15
CA ALA A 15 -10.07 -12.64 0.48
C ALA A 15 -10.82 -11.50 -0.24
N VAL A 16 -10.11 -10.53 -0.84
CA VAL A 16 -10.74 -9.48 -1.65
C VAL A 16 -11.22 -10.08 -2.97
N LYS A 17 -12.45 -9.74 -3.36
CA LYS A 17 -13.05 -10.21 -4.61
C LYS A 17 -12.13 -9.92 -5.80
N ASN A 18 -11.94 -10.92 -6.66
CA ASN A 18 -11.06 -10.91 -7.83
C ASN A 18 -9.53 -10.81 -7.53
N ALA A 19 -9.09 -10.74 -6.28
CA ALA A 19 -7.67 -10.61 -5.97
C ALA A 19 -6.80 -11.75 -6.53
N PRO A 20 -7.16 -13.04 -6.35
CA PRO A 20 -6.36 -14.14 -6.90
C PRO A 20 -6.21 -14.07 -8.42
N GLU A 21 -7.27 -13.71 -9.15
CA GLU A 21 -7.24 -13.60 -10.62
C GLU A 21 -6.45 -12.37 -11.08
N VAL A 22 -6.52 -11.25 -10.35
CA VAL A 22 -5.68 -10.09 -10.63
C VAL A 22 -4.22 -10.44 -10.43
N VAL A 23 -3.85 -11.04 -9.29
CA VAL A 23 -2.47 -11.50 -9.01
C VAL A 23 -1.96 -12.44 -10.11
N ALA A 24 -2.80 -13.38 -10.54
CA ALA A 24 -2.46 -14.32 -11.61
C ALA A 24 -2.43 -13.69 -13.03
N GLY A 25 -2.71 -12.39 -13.17
CA GLY A 25 -2.77 -11.68 -14.45
C GLY A 25 -3.97 -12.07 -15.33
N LYS A 26 -4.94 -12.81 -14.76
CA LYS A 26 -6.15 -13.26 -15.47
C LYS A 26 -7.23 -12.18 -15.53
N LYS A 27 -7.16 -11.16 -14.66
CA LYS A 27 -8.07 -10.01 -14.65
C LYS A 27 -7.28 -8.70 -14.48
N SER A 28 -7.86 -7.59 -14.97
CA SER A 28 -7.30 -6.25 -14.82
C SER A 28 -7.25 -5.82 -13.34
N PRO A 29 -6.19 -5.11 -12.89
CA PRO A 29 -6.15 -4.46 -11.57
C PRO A 29 -7.37 -3.61 -11.22
N THR A 30 -8.01 -3.01 -12.22
CA THR A 30 -9.22 -2.18 -12.05
C THR A 30 -10.47 -2.99 -11.68
N SER A 31 -10.44 -4.32 -11.83
CA SER A 31 -11.53 -5.22 -11.45
C SER A 31 -11.44 -5.73 -10.01
N LEU A 32 -10.41 -5.32 -9.26
CA LEU A 32 -10.28 -5.67 -7.85
C LEU A 32 -11.51 -5.19 -7.08
N GLY A 33 -12.01 -6.00 -6.13
CA GLY A 33 -13.20 -5.69 -5.33
C GLY A 33 -13.01 -4.58 -4.29
N VAL A 34 -12.41 -3.46 -4.69
CA VAL A 34 -12.18 -2.28 -3.86
C VAL A 34 -12.66 -1.07 -4.65
N GLU A 35 -13.58 -0.30 -4.08
CA GLU A 35 -14.12 0.92 -4.69
C GLU A 35 -14.04 2.09 -3.70
N ALA A 36 -13.72 3.28 -4.22
CA ALA A 36 -13.88 4.52 -3.48
C ALA A 36 -15.27 5.08 -3.81
N LYS A 37 -16.21 4.98 -2.87
CA LYS A 37 -17.56 5.53 -3.06
C LYS A 37 -17.55 7.06 -3.06
N ASP A 38 -16.67 7.64 -2.25
CA ASP A 38 -16.40 9.07 -2.18
C ASP A 38 -14.98 9.31 -1.63
N LYS A 39 -14.65 10.57 -1.30
CA LYS A 39 -13.32 10.98 -0.82
C LYS A 39 -12.90 10.35 0.52
N HIS A 40 -13.85 9.89 1.32
CA HIS A 40 -13.63 9.39 2.68
C HIS A 40 -14.23 7.99 2.92
N THR A 41 -14.94 7.42 1.94
CA THR A 41 -15.56 6.10 2.03
C THR A 41 -14.92 5.12 1.06
N LEU A 42 -14.24 4.10 1.60
CA LEU A 42 -13.74 2.96 0.85
C LEU A 42 -14.63 1.73 1.12
N VAL A 43 -15.05 1.04 0.06
CA VAL A 43 -15.78 -0.23 0.16
C VAL A 43 -14.93 -1.36 -0.37
N VAL A 44 -14.85 -2.43 0.43
CA VAL A 44 -14.09 -3.63 0.12
C VAL A 44 -15.04 -4.82 0.09
N HIS A 45 -15.13 -5.47 -1.06
CA HIS A 45 -15.92 -6.67 -1.27
C HIS A 45 -15.07 -7.90 -1.01
N LEU A 46 -15.46 -8.71 -0.03
CA LEU A 46 -14.79 -9.97 0.30
C LEU A 46 -15.53 -11.17 -0.32
N THR A 47 -14.81 -12.25 -0.58
CA THR A 47 -15.39 -13.51 -1.10
C THR A 47 -16.03 -14.36 0.00
N HIS A 48 -15.65 -14.14 1.25
CA HIS A 48 -16.16 -14.80 2.44
C HIS A 48 -15.95 -13.90 3.67
N PRO A 49 -16.63 -14.15 4.80
CA PRO A 49 -16.39 -13.41 6.04
C PRO A 49 -14.94 -13.57 6.52
N VAL A 50 -14.28 -12.44 6.84
CA VAL A 50 -12.92 -12.41 7.39
C VAL A 50 -12.95 -11.70 8.75
N PRO A 51 -13.04 -12.43 9.88
CA PRO A 51 -13.18 -11.83 11.21
C PRO A 51 -12.04 -10.86 11.58
N TYR A 52 -10.84 -11.11 11.05
CA TYR A 52 -9.63 -10.31 11.29
C TYR A 52 -9.41 -9.20 10.25
N PHE A 53 -10.42 -8.87 9.43
CA PHE A 53 -10.32 -7.85 8.39
C PHE A 53 -9.83 -6.50 8.94
N LYS A 54 -10.37 -6.07 10.09
CA LYS A 54 -9.94 -4.82 10.74
C LYS A 54 -8.45 -4.83 11.08
N THR A 55 -7.92 -5.95 11.55
CA THR A 55 -6.50 -6.10 11.86
C THR A 55 -5.62 -6.00 10.61
N LEU A 56 -6.06 -6.56 9.47
CA LEU A 56 -5.36 -6.39 8.19
C LEU A 56 -5.30 -4.93 7.77
N THR A 57 -6.44 -4.22 7.87
CA THR A 57 -6.53 -2.80 7.49
C THR A 57 -5.67 -1.89 8.38
N ALA A 58 -5.49 -2.24 9.64
CA ALA A 58 -4.71 -1.44 10.59
C ALA A 58 -3.19 -1.69 10.52
N SER A 59 -2.74 -2.81 9.93
CA SER A 59 -1.33 -3.22 9.98
C SER A 59 -0.66 -3.23 8.61
N SER A 60 -1.26 -3.92 7.63
CA SER A 60 -0.59 -4.31 6.39
C SER A 60 -1.13 -3.60 5.16
N TRP A 61 -2.32 -2.99 5.25
CA TRP A 61 -2.98 -2.33 4.11
C TRP A 61 -2.88 -0.81 4.19
N ASN A 62 -1.69 -0.32 4.55
CA ASN A 62 -1.44 1.12 4.60
C ASN A 62 -1.59 1.75 3.21
N PRO A 63 -2.16 2.96 3.10
CA PRO A 63 -2.31 3.64 1.83
C PRO A 63 -0.94 4.07 1.30
N VAL A 64 -0.81 4.11 -0.03
CA VAL A 64 0.36 4.63 -0.72
C VAL A 64 -0.06 5.78 -1.63
N SER A 65 0.68 6.88 -1.62
CA SER A 65 0.40 8.03 -2.48
C SER A 65 0.72 7.72 -3.95
N GLU A 66 -0.30 7.65 -4.79
CA GLU A 66 -0.14 7.46 -6.24
C GLU A 66 0.74 8.56 -6.86
N LYS A 67 0.60 9.81 -6.40
CA LYS A 67 1.42 10.95 -6.85
C LYS A 67 2.91 10.71 -6.55
N ALA A 68 3.24 10.23 -5.36
CA ALA A 68 4.63 9.93 -5.00
C ALA A 68 5.18 8.75 -5.80
N VAL A 69 4.40 7.68 -5.97
CA VAL A 69 4.77 6.51 -6.77
C VAL A 69 5.05 6.92 -8.22
N LYS A 70 4.16 7.71 -8.84
CA LYS A 70 4.36 8.21 -10.21
C LYS A 70 5.59 9.12 -10.31
N LYS A 71 5.79 10.02 -9.34
CA LYS A 71 6.92 10.97 -9.32
C LYS A 71 8.27 10.28 -9.20
N TYR A 72 8.39 9.30 -8.30
CA TYR A 72 9.68 8.66 -7.99
C TYR A 72 9.90 7.35 -8.76
N GLY A 73 8.85 6.74 -9.32
CA GLY A 73 8.92 5.51 -10.11
C GLY A 73 9.68 4.41 -9.36
N LYS A 74 10.67 3.82 -10.03
CA LYS A 74 11.53 2.77 -9.46
C LYS A 74 12.34 3.20 -8.22
N LYS A 75 12.49 4.50 -7.98
CA LYS A 75 13.17 5.04 -6.78
C LYS A 75 12.25 5.12 -5.57
N HIS A 76 10.93 5.00 -5.75
CA HIS A 76 10.00 5.04 -4.64
C HIS A 76 10.35 3.95 -3.61
N GLY A 77 10.48 4.33 -2.34
CA GLY A 77 10.83 3.40 -1.27
C GLY A 77 12.31 3.03 -1.15
N THR A 78 13.22 3.55 -1.99
CA THR A 78 14.65 3.18 -1.94
C THR A 78 15.51 4.09 -1.06
N ALA A 79 15.00 5.26 -0.67
CA ALA A 79 15.65 6.18 0.26
C ALA A 79 14.60 7.15 0.86
N SER A 80 14.89 7.77 2.00
CA SER A 80 13.95 8.71 2.66
C SER A 80 13.44 9.81 1.72
N LYS A 81 14.32 10.34 0.84
CA LYS A 81 13.97 11.43 -0.09
C LYS A 81 13.01 11.03 -1.22
N TYR A 82 12.77 9.73 -1.41
CA TYR A 82 11.85 9.18 -2.42
C TYR A 82 10.56 8.61 -1.80
N MET A 83 10.31 8.93 -0.53
CA MET A 83 9.15 8.49 0.22
C MET A 83 8.30 9.70 0.65
N VAL A 84 7.02 9.42 0.91
CA VAL A 84 6.09 10.32 1.59
C VAL A 84 5.45 9.55 2.73
N TYR A 85 5.04 10.25 3.79
CA TYR A 85 4.62 9.63 5.04
C TYR A 85 3.26 10.20 5.48
N ASN A 86 2.40 9.33 6.00
CA ASN A 86 1.09 9.67 6.56
C ASN A 86 0.94 9.21 8.02
N GLY A 87 2.04 8.77 8.64
CA GLY A 87 2.08 8.36 10.05
C GLY A 87 2.67 9.45 10.97
N PRO A 88 2.81 9.15 12.27
CA PRO A 88 3.26 10.12 13.28
C PRO A 88 4.72 10.56 13.12
N PHE A 89 5.52 9.79 12.36
CA PHE A 89 6.93 10.09 12.12
C PHE A 89 7.29 10.06 10.63
N VAL A 90 8.27 10.88 10.26
CA VAL A 90 8.92 10.88 8.95
C VAL A 90 10.35 10.35 9.09
N SER A 91 10.77 9.44 8.21
CA SER A 91 12.17 8.99 8.17
C SER A 91 13.02 10.00 7.40
N THR A 92 14.17 10.36 7.97
CA THR A 92 15.12 11.31 7.38
C THR A 92 16.54 10.77 7.44
N GLY A 93 17.31 11.02 6.39
CA GLY A 93 18.73 10.64 6.32
C GLY A 93 19.00 9.19 5.94
N TRP A 94 17.99 8.35 5.69
CA TRP A 94 18.22 7.02 5.12
C TRP A 94 18.50 7.12 3.62
N THR A 95 19.63 6.57 3.20
CA THR A 95 20.12 6.58 1.80
C THR A 95 19.81 5.29 1.05
N GLY A 96 19.22 4.30 1.71
CA GLY A 96 18.92 2.98 1.16
C GLY A 96 19.75 1.86 1.77
N SER A 97 21.00 2.16 2.16
CA SER A 97 21.96 1.16 2.65
C SER A 97 22.73 1.58 3.90
N ASN A 98 22.64 2.84 4.32
CA ASN A 98 23.31 3.29 5.53
C ASN A 98 22.63 2.75 6.80
N LEU A 99 23.43 2.53 7.84
CA LEU A 99 23.01 1.88 9.08
C LEU A 99 22.38 2.82 10.12
N SER A 100 22.21 4.11 9.79
CA SER A 100 21.66 5.11 10.71
C SER A 100 20.78 6.11 9.99
N TRP A 101 19.60 6.37 10.56
CA TRP A 101 18.65 7.38 10.10
C TRP A 101 17.86 7.91 11.30
N LYS A 102 17.12 9.01 11.10
CA LYS A 102 16.32 9.64 12.17
C LYS A 102 14.85 9.60 11.84
N LEU A 103 14.03 9.28 12.84
CA LEU A 103 12.59 9.50 12.80
C LEU A 103 12.29 10.85 13.43
N LYS A 104 11.65 11.74 12.68
CA LYS A 104 11.22 13.07 13.16
C LYS A 104 9.71 13.10 13.26
N LYS A 105 9.15 13.86 14.21
CA LYS A 105 7.71 14.10 14.31
C LYS A 105 7.17 14.60 12.96
N ASN A 106 6.06 14.02 12.50
CA ASN A 106 5.33 14.50 11.34
C ASN A 106 4.34 15.59 11.79
N ASN A 107 4.53 16.82 11.32
CA ASN A 107 3.64 17.94 11.66
C ASN A 107 2.33 17.95 10.86
N TYR A 108 2.14 17.00 9.93
CA TYR A 108 0.94 16.84 9.12
C TYR A 108 0.09 15.63 9.53
N TYR A 109 0.42 15.00 10.67
CA TYR A 109 -0.34 13.91 11.25
C TYR A 109 -1.35 14.44 12.27
#